data_AF-T0HXH4-F1
#
_entry.id   AF-T0HXH4-F1
#
_cell.length_a   1.000
_cell.length_b   1.000
_cell.length_c   1.000
_cell.angle_alpha   90.00
_cell.angle_beta   90.00
_cell.angle_gamma   90.00
#
_symmetry.space_group_name_H-M   'P 1'
#
loop_
_entity.id
_entity.type
_entity.pdbx_description
1 polymer ?
#
loop_
_entity_poly.entity_id
_entity_poly.type
_entity_poly.pdbx_seq_one_letter_code
_entity_poly.pdbx_strand_id
1 'polypeptide(L)'
;MIGRLLNKLGGASGALSLCGAGIVAVAAPQPAYASDWGCQVVLCLATPGSPTKYAQCVPPITKLWNVLAMGGSFPTCTGVGIRTKKVKHGYNLTVTQSDGAVSSYALDTRYQTVTQQ
;
A
#
# COMPACT_ATOMS: atom_id res chain seq x y z
N MET A 1 27.87 36.94 25.54
CA MET A 1 27.13 35.67 25.61
C MET A 1 26.87 35.18 24.19
N ILE A 2 27.19 33.91 23.91
CA ILE A 2 26.56 32.97 22.94
C ILE A 2 26.30 33.48 21.50
N GLY A 3 26.70 32.81 20.42
CA GLY A 3 27.23 31.46 20.24
C GLY A 3 27.94 31.37 18.89
N ARG A 4 28.93 30.47 18.82
CA ARG A 4 29.91 30.37 17.74
C ARG A 4 29.29 29.80 16.46
N LEU A 5 29.66 30.45 15.36
CA LEU A 5 29.57 30.00 13.98
C LEU A 5 30.30 28.66 13.75
N LEU A 6 29.75 27.89 12.80
CA LEU A 6 30.39 27.13 11.71
C LEU A 6 31.47 26.09 12.03
N ASN A 7 31.26 24.85 11.56
CA ASN A 7 32.11 24.17 10.55
C ASN A 7 31.53 22.76 10.29
N LYS A 8 31.09 22.38 9.09
CA LYS A 8 31.86 22.11 7.86
C LYS A 8 32.87 20.97 8.02
N LEU A 9 32.47 19.81 7.45
CA LEU A 9 33.27 18.83 6.70
C LEU A 9 34.61 18.32 7.29
N GLY A 10 34.68 17.00 7.43
CA GLY A 10 35.89 16.23 7.11
C GLY A 10 36.65 15.65 8.30
N GLY A 11 37.06 14.38 8.16
CA GLY A 11 37.97 13.68 9.06
C GLY A 11 37.37 12.35 9.53
N ALA A 12 37.62 11.24 8.84
CA ALA A 12 38.82 10.40 8.95
C ALA A 12 38.85 9.54 10.24
N SER A 13 38.88 8.24 10.02
CA SER A 13 39.66 7.24 10.76
C SER A 13 39.61 7.27 12.29
N GLY A 14 38.83 6.34 12.87
CA GLY A 14 38.92 5.97 14.28
C GLY A 14 38.56 4.50 14.48
N ALA A 15 39.54 3.62 14.28
CA ALA A 15 39.50 2.27 14.83
C ALA A 15 39.87 2.34 16.33
N LEU A 16 39.10 1.66 17.20
CA LEU A 16 39.28 1.32 18.63
C LEU A 16 37.86 1.31 19.24
N SER A 17 37.35 0.36 20.02
CA SER A 17 37.85 -0.87 20.61
C SER A 17 36.63 -1.65 21.12
N LEU A 18 36.81 -2.94 21.40
CA LEU A 18 35.79 -3.95 21.70
C LEU A 18 34.86 -3.63 22.89
N CYS A 19 33.56 -3.85 22.71
CA CYS A 19 32.66 -4.46 23.70
C CYS A 19 31.52 -5.14 22.94
N GLY A 20 31.67 -6.44 22.69
CA GLY A 20 30.66 -7.27 22.07
C GLY A 20 29.45 -7.43 22.98
N ALA A 21 28.40 -6.69 22.69
CA ALA A 21 27.02 -7.07 22.98
C ALA A 21 26.18 -6.45 21.86
N GLY A 22 25.98 -7.20 20.79
CA GLY A 22 25.19 -6.79 19.65
C GLY A 22 23.78 -6.42 20.11
N ILE A 23 23.48 -5.12 20.15
CA ILE A 23 22.11 -4.65 20.29
C ILE A 23 21.48 -4.87 18.92
N VAL A 24 21.06 -6.10 18.65
CA VAL A 24 20.17 -6.40 17.54
C VAL A 24 18.87 -5.69 17.89
N ALA A 25 18.70 -4.48 17.36
CA ALA A 25 17.41 -3.82 17.34
C ALA A 25 16.49 -4.70 16.48
N VAL A 26 15.82 -5.64 17.14
CA VAL A 26 14.67 -6.35 16.59
C VAL A 26 13.60 -5.28 16.36
N ALA A 27 13.66 -4.66 15.18
CA ALA A 27 12.52 -4.01 14.57
C ALA A 27 11.50 -5.13 14.31
N ALA A 28 10.78 -5.53 15.36
CA ALA A 28 9.63 -6.39 15.20
C ALA A 28 8.69 -5.66 14.24
N PRO A 29 8.32 -6.26 13.09
CA PRO A 29 7.30 -5.68 12.26
C PRO A 29 6.09 -5.51 13.17
N GLN A 30 5.72 -4.25 13.40
CA GLN A 30 4.48 -3.90 14.08
C GLN A 30 3.41 -4.73 13.37
N PRO A 31 2.51 -5.44 14.08
CA PRO A 31 1.32 -5.98 13.44
C PRO A 31 0.52 -4.79 12.95
N ALA A 32 0.85 -4.35 11.74
CA ALA A 32 0.03 -3.44 10.99
C ALA A 32 -1.28 -4.19 10.83
N TYR A 33 -2.34 -3.70 11.46
CA TYR A 33 -3.71 -4.10 11.19
C TYR A 33 -4.05 -3.71 9.73
N ALA A 34 -3.37 -4.35 8.78
CA ALA A 34 -3.76 -4.33 7.39
C ALA A 34 -5.10 -5.04 7.34
N SER A 35 -6.04 -4.49 6.58
CA SER A 35 -7.17 -5.29 6.15
C SER A 35 -6.59 -6.37 5.24
N ASP A 36 -6.37 -7.57 5.76
CA ASP A 36 -5.86 -8.72 5.01
C ASP A 36 -6.68 -8.92 3.72
N TRP A 37 -8.00 -8.76 3.85
CA TRP A 37 -8.95 -8.78 2.73
C TRP A 37 -8.75 -7.63 1.73
N GLY A 38 -8.29 -6.46 2.16
CA GLY A 38 -8.04 -5.30 1.31
C GLY A 38 -6.83 -5.46 0.41
N CYS A 39 -5.75 -5.99 0.98
CA CYS A 39 -4.56 -6.36 0.20
C CYS A 39 -4.88 -7.48 -0.80
N GLN A 40 -5.70 -8.46 -0.39
CA GLN A 40 -6.15 -9.52 -1.28
C GLN A 40 -6.98 -8.99 -2.46
N VAL A 41 -7.87 -8.02 -2.22
CA VAL A 41 -8.62 -7.35 -3.28
C VAL A 41 -7.68 -6.63 -4.26
N VAL A 42 -6.75 -5.81 -3.76
CA VAL A 42 -5.81 -5.08 -4.63
C VAL A 42 -4.98 -6.03 -5.49
N LEU A 43 -4.50 -7.13 -4.90
CA LEU A 43 -3.75 -8.15 -5.63
C LEU A 43 -4.60 -8.80 -6.75
N CYS A 44 -5.87 -9.10 -6.47
CA CYS A 44 -6.80 -9.65 -7.45
C CYS A 44 -7.15 -8.66 -8.56
N LEU A 45 -7.18 -7.36 -8.28
CA LEU A 45 -7.40 -6.32 -9.30
C LEU A 45 -6.15 -6.05 -10.14
N ALA A 46 -4.96 -6.22 -9.56
CA ALA A 46 -3.69 -6.06 -10.25
C ALA A 46 -3.40 -7.22 -11.22
N THR A 47 -4.13 -8.33 -11.12
CA THR A 47 -3.98 -9.44 -12.06
C THR A 47 -4.76 -9.14 -13.35
N PRO A 48 -4.10 -9.06 -14.52
CA PRO A 48 -4.78 -8.76 -15.77
C PRO A 48 -5.79 -9.87 -16.13
N GLY A 49 -7.04 -9.48 -16.36
CA GLY A 49 -8.15 -10.39 -16.64
C GLY A 49 -9.39 -10.08 -15.81
N SER A 50 -10.41 -10.94 -15.88
CA SER A 50 -11.60 -10.76 -15.05
C SER A 50 -11.25 -10.96 -13.56
N PRO A 51 -11.78 -10.11 -12.67
CA PRO A 51 -11.58 -10.21 -11.22
C PRO A 51 -11.96 -11.57 -10.59
N THR A 52 -12.74 -12.39 -11.30
CA THR A 52 -13.23 -13.71 -10.89
C THR A 52 -12.56 -14.87 -11.63
N LYS A 53 -11.59 -14.60 -12.51
CA LYS A 53 -10.87 -15.64 -13.28
C LYS A 53 -10.24 -16.68 -12.35
N TYR A 54 -9.81 -16.22 -11.18
CA TYR A 54 -9.19 -17.04 -10.15
C TYR A 54 -10.18 -17.30 -9.02
N ALA A 55 -10.35 -18.58 -8.64
CA ALA A 55 -11.27 -18.97 -7.57
C ALA A 55 -10.96 -18.26 -6.24
N GLN A 56 -9.67 -18.05 -5.92
CA GLN A 56 -9.25 -17.28 -4.74
C GLN A 56 -9.65 -15.79 -4.76
N CYS A 57 -9.96 -15.24 -5.93
CA CYS A 57 -10.36 -13.85 -6.10
C CYS A 57 -11.88 -13.65 -6.10
N VAL A 58 -12.67 -14.71 -6.29
CA VAL A 58 -14.14 -14.62 -6.27
C VAL A 58 -14.67 -14.11 -4.91
N PRO A 59 -14.33 -14.73 -3.76
CA PRO A 59 -14.82 -14.23 -2.46
C PRO A 59 -14.46 -12.77 -2.15
N PRO A 60 -13.19 -12.33 -2.26
CA PRO A 60 -12.82 -10.96 -1.91
C PRO A 60 -13.38 -9.93 -2.89
N ILE A 61 -13.49 -10.25 -4.19
CA ILE A 61 -14.07 -9.34 -5.19
C ILE A 61 -15.58 -9.22 -5.01
N THR A 62 -16.31 -10.31 -4.77
CA THR A 62 -17.75 -10.24 -4.48
C THR A 62 -18.00 -9.38 -3.23
N LYS A 63 -17.16 -9.53 -2.19
CA LYS A 63 -17.22 -8.69 -1.00
C LYS A 63 -16.97 -7.22 -1.32
N LEU A 64 -15.96 -6.92 -2.15
CA LEU A 64 -15.70 -5.56 -2.63
C LEU A 64 -16.94 -4.95 -3.27
N TRP A 65 -17.55 -5.63 -4.25
CA TRP A 65 -18.72 -5.10 -4.95
C TRP A 65 -19.91 -4.87 -4.02
N ASN A 66 -20.13 -5.76 -3.04
CA ASN A 66 -21.16 -5.56 -2.03
C ASN A 66 -20.92 -4.29 -1.19
N VAL A 67 -19.68 -4.07 -0.73
CA VAL A 67 -19.32 -2.87 0.04
C VAL A 67 -19.53 -1.61 -0.81
N LEU A 68 -19.06 -1.61 -2.06
CA LEU A 68 -19.23 -0.48 -2.97
C LEU A 68 -20.71 -0.23 -3.33
N ALA A 69 -21.52 -1.28 -3.49
CA ALA A 69 -22.95 -1.18 -3.73
C ALA A 69 -23.70 -0.57 -2.54
N MET A 70 -23.26 -0.85 -1.31
CA MET A 70 -23.76 -0.21 -0.09
C MET A 70 -23.23 1.22 0.10
N GLY A 71 -22.42 1.75 -0.83
CA GLY A 71 -21.81 3.08 -0.74
C GLY A 71 -20.62 3.16 0.20
N GLY A 72 -20.08 2.02 0.62
CA GLY A 72 -18.88 1.94 1.44
C GLY A 72 -17.62 2.40 0.70
N SER A 73 -16.57 2.65 1.49
CA SER A 73 -15.24 2.99 0.98
C SER A 73 -14.49 1.74 0.52
N PHE A 74 -13.55 1.94 -0.39
CA PHE A 74 -12.64 0.88 -0.82
C PHE A 74 -11.70 0.49 0.35
N PRO A 75 -11.38 -0.81 0.51
CA PRO A 75 -10.49 -1.26 1.58
C PRO A 75 -9.10 -0.65 1.52
N THR A 76 -8.49 -0.46 2.68
CA THR A 76 -7.09 -0.04 2.78
C THR A 76 -6.16 -1.25 2.89
N CYS A 77 -4.97 -1.15 2.30
CA CYS A 77 -3.90 -2.13 2.43
C CYS A 77 -2.64 -1.42 2.93
N THR A 78 -2.05 -1.87 4.03
CA THR A 78 -0.83 -1.24 4.56
C THR A 78 0.36 -1.53 3.66
N GLY A 79 1.19 -0.51 3.38
CA GLY A 79 2.29 -0.62 2.41
C GLY A 79 1.88 -0.37 0.96
N VAL A 80 0.58 -0.20 0.69
CA VAL A 80 0.05 0.20 -0.61
C VAL A 80 -0.82 1.46 -0.43
N GLY A 81 -0.40 2.56 -1.03
CA GLY A 81 -1.16 3.81 -1.04
C GLY A 81 -2.38 3.68 -1.96
N ILE A 82 -3.57 3.46 -1.40
CA ILE A 82 -4.80 3.40 -2.18
C ILE A 82 -5.54 4.73 -2.06
N ARG A 83 -5.79 5.38 -3.20
CA ARG A 83 -6.64 6.56 -3.30
C ARG A 83 -7.85 6.25 -4.16
N THR A 84 -9.03 6.53 -3.64
CA THR A 84 -10.28 6.27 -4.36
C THR A 84 -11.07 7.55 -4.54
N LYS A 85 -11.42 7.85 -5.79
CA LYS A 85 -12.28 8.98 -6.14
C LYS A 85 -13.59 8.44 -6.68
N LYS A 86 -14.70 8.76 -6.00
CA LYS A 86 -16.04 8.41 -6.49
C LYS A 86 -16.34 9.18 -7.77
N VAL A 87 -16.86 8.48 -8.77
CA VAL A 87 -17.33 9.03 -10.04
C VAL A 87 -18.80 8.65 -10.25
N LYS A 88 -19.45 9.21 -11.28
CA LYS A 88 -20.91 9.06 -11.49
C LYS A 88 -21.39 7.60 -11.52
N HIS A 89 -20.58 6.69 -12.05
CA HIS A 89 -20.93 5.26 -12.20
C HIS A 89 -19.89 4.31 -11.58
N GLY A 90 -19.11 4.78 -10.59
CA GLY A 90 -18.11 3.92 -9.95
C GLY A 90 -17.01 4.68 -9.22
N TYR A 91 -15.77 4.18 -9.32
CA TYR A 91 -14.62 4.70 -8.59
C TYR A 91 -13.35 4.70 -9.44
N ASN A 92 -12.63 5.81 -9.46
CA ASN A 92 -11.23 5.82 -9.93
C ASN A 92 -10.32 5.50 -8.76
N LEU A 93 -9.63 4.38 -8.86
CA LEU A 93 -8.59 3.93 -7.95
C LEU A 93 -7.23 4.38 -8.47
N THR A 94 -6.40 4.88 -7.57
CA THR A 94 -4.96 5.05 -7.79
C THR A 94 -4.26 4.26 -6.70
N VAL A 95 -3.42 3.32 -7.12
CA VAL A 95 -2.68 2.40 -6.27
C VAL A 95 -1.21 2.75 -6.38
N THR A 96 -0.60 3.15 -5.27
CA THR A 96 0.83 3.41 -5.15
C THR A 96 1.46 2.24 -4.40
N GLN A 97 2.28 1.45 -5.08
CA GLN A 97 2.98 0.33 -4.45
C GLN A 97 4.17 0.82 -3.62
N SER A 98 4.71 -0.07 -2.78
CA SER A 98 5.83 0.19 -1.90
C SER A 98 7.14 0.50 -2.64
N ASP A 99 7.29 0.03 -3.88
CA ASP A 99 8.41 0.37 -4.77
C ASP A 99 8.27 1.79 -5.40
N GLY A 100 7.14 2.45 -5.19
CA GLY A 100 6.84 3.78 -5.73
C GLY A 100 6.10 3.75 -7.08
N ALA A 101 5.90 2.59 -7.70
CA ALA A 101 5.05 2.48 -8.89
C ALA A 101 3.61 2.91 -8.59
N VAL A 102 3.02 3.67 -9.51
CA VAL A 102 1.64 4.12 -9.43
C VAL A 102 0.84 3.50 -10.57
N SER A 103 -0.27 2.86 -10.25
CA SER A 103 -1.22 2.29 -11.21
C SER A 103 -2.61 2.87 -10.98
N SER A 104 -3.30 3.23 -12.06
CA SER A 104 -4.66 3.75 -12.00
C SER A 104 -5.66 2.76 -12.57
N TYR A 105 -6.80 2.61 -11.92
CA TYR A 105 -7.86 1.69 -12.28
C TYR A 105 -9.21 2.40 -12.25
N ALA A 106 -10.02 2.24 -13.28
CA ALA A 106 -11.42 2.64 -13.28
C ALA A 106 -12.27 1.42 -12.91
N LEU A 107 -13.00 1.50 -11.79
CA LEU A 107 -13.98 0.51 -11.37
C LEU A 107 -15.37 1.01 -11.77
N ASP A 108 -16.08 0.26 -12.59
CA ASP A 108 -17.47 0.52 -12.92
C ASP A 108 -18.37 -0.37 -12.05
N THR A 109 -19.20 0.25 -11.21
CA THR A 109 -20.08 -0.50 -10.29
C THR A 109 -21.34 -1.03 -10.96
N ARG A 110 -21.69 -0.55 -12.16
CA ARG A 110 -22.86 -1.02 -12.91
C ARG A 110 -22.58 -2.37 -13.56
N TYR A 111 -21.39 -2.55 -14.12
CA TYR A 111 -20.99 -3.77 -14.82
C TYR A 111 -19.98 -4.62 -14.05
N GLN A 112 -19.57 -4.16 -12.86
CA GLN A 112 -18.57 -4.83 -12.03
C GLN A 112 -17.26 -5.07 -12.80
N THR A 113 -16.87 -4.09 -13.63
CA THR A 113 -15.67 -4.17 -14.47
C THR A 113 -14.55 -3.30 -13.88
N VAL A 114 -13.32 -3.71 -14.17
CA VAL A 114 -12.11 -3.03 -13.74
C VAL A 114 -11.25 -2.81 -14.99
N THR A 115 -10.89 -1.56 -15.25
CA THR A 115 -10.07 -1.17 -16.41
C THR A 115 -8.83 -0.44 -15.92
N GLN A 116 -7.65 -0.88 -16.33
CA GLN A 116 -6.41 -0.15 -16.06
C GLN A 116 -6.32 1.06 -17.00
N GLN A 117 -5.92 2.22 -16.46
CA GLN A 117 -5.75 3.47 -17.21
C GLN A 117 -4.28 3.78 -17.48
#